data_AF-A0A210PKF7-F1
#
_entry.id   AF-A0A210PKF7-F1
#
_cell.length_a   1.000
_cell.length_b   1.000
_cell.length_c   1.000
_cell.angle_alpha   90.00
_cell.angle_beta   90.00
_cell.angle_gamma   90.00
#
_symmetry.space_group_name_H-M   'P 1'
#
loop_
_entity.id
_entity.type
_entity.pdbx_description
1 polymer ?
#
loop_
_entity_poly.entity_id
_entity_poly.type
_entity_poly.pdbx_seq_one_letter_code
_entity_poly.pdbx_strand_id
1 'polypeptide(L)'
;MYLLIYFRSGVGATGALQNLYYAEVTDKMRVGTGGGVAEEGELIDVVEIPLCDGKSFITDQNYSKPVAMMYALMWFFDVKAKHYTNSNKL
;
A
#
# COMPACT_ATOMS: atom_id res chain seq x y z
N MET A 1 4.04 -2.98 12.97
CA MET A 1 4.68 -2.91 11.63
C MET A 1 5.46 -4.20 11.42
N TYR A 2 5.35 -4.80 10.24
CA TYR A 2 5.96 -6.10 9.90
C TYR A 2 6.68 -6.02 8.55
N LEU A 3 7.90 -6.54 8.44
CA LEU A 3 8.59 -6.68 7.15
C LEU A 3 7.86 -7.74 6.32
N LEU A 4 7.44 -7.37 5.11
CA LEU A 4 6.76 -8.25 4.17
C LEU A 4 7.77 -8.94 3.26
N ILE A 5 8.62 -8.16 2.60
CA ILE A 5 9.66 -8.66 1.67
C ILE A 5 10.75 -7.60 1.48
N TYR A 6 11.96 -8.04 1.11
CA TYR A 6 12.99 -7.18 0.53
C TYR A 6 13.29 -7.65 -0.89
N PHE A 7 13.50 -6.70 -1.81
CA PHE A 7 13.73 -6.98 -3.21
C PHE A 7 14.58 -5.89 -3.86
N ARG A 8 15.06 -6.15 -5.07
CA ARG A 8 15.81 -5.18 -5.87
C ARG A 8 14.90 -4.58 -6.94
N SER A 9 14.75 -3.26 -6.96
CA SER A 9 14.03 -2.54 -8.01
C SER A 9 14.98 -1.98 -9.06
N GLY A 10 14.49 -1.83 -10.29
CA GLY A 10 15.30 -1.28 -11.39
C GLY A 10 16.56 -2.10 -11.67
N VAL A 11 16.45 -3.43 -11.67
CA VAL A 11 17.59 -4.38 -11.69
C VAL A 11 18.57 -4.18 -12.85
N GLY A 12 18.16 -3.58 -13.97
CA GLY A 12 19.03 -3.26 -15.11
C GLY A 12 19.62 -1.84 -15.10
N ALA A 13 19.21 -0.98 -14.16
CA ALA A 13 19.61 0.42 -14.12
C ALA A 13 20.24 0.80 -12.77
N THR A 14 19.50 0.60 -11.67
CA THR A 14 19.90 1.07 -10.33
C THR A 14 20.14 -0.07 -9.35
N GLY A 15 19.43 -1.19 -9.47
CA GLY A 15 19.52 -2.30 -8.52
C GLY A 15 19.23 -1.88 -7.07
N ALA A 16 18.36 -0.88 -6.87
CA ALA A 16 18.08 -0.31 -5.56
C ALA A 16 17.44 -1.36 -4.64
N LEU A 17 17.92 -1.47 -3.40
CA LEU A 17 17.29 -2.32 -2.38
C LEU A 17 16.05 -1.62 -1.85
N GLN A 18 14.91 -2.30 -1.91
CA GLN A 18 13.66 -1.84 -1.31
C GLN A 18 13.19 -2.85 -0.27
N ASN A 19 12.72 -2.33 0.87
CA ASN A 19 12.08 -3.10 1.93
C ASN A 19 10.61 -2.67 2.01
N LEU A 20 9.70 -3.62 1.87
CA LEU A 20 8.27 -3.37 1.94
C LEU A 20 7.72 -3.83 3.29
N TYR A 21 7.00 -2.94 3.97
CA TYR A 21 6.42 -3.20 5.29
C TYR A 21 4.89 -3.09 5.27
N TYR A 22 4.24 -3.80 6.19
CA TYR A 22 2.81 -3.73 6.45
C TYR A 22 2.54 -3.24 7.87
N ALA A 23 1.53 -2.39 8.05
CA ALA A 23 1.04 -1.94 9.34
C ALA A 23 -0.49 -1.81 9.32
N GLU A 24 -1.12 -2.12 10.45
CA GLU A 24 -2.53 -1.85 10.69
C GLU A 24 -2.65 -0.54 11.45
N VAL A 25 -3.52 0.33 10.98
CA VAL A 25 -3.75 1.66 11.56
C VAL A 25 -5.23 1.86 11.82
N THR A 26 -5.55 2.83 12.69
CA THR A 26 -6.93 3.23 12.99
C THR A 26 -7.01 4.75 12.96
N ASP A 27 -8.21 5.32 12.83
CA ASP A 27 -8.41 6.78 12.85
C ASP A 27 -7.87 7.45 14.12
N LYS A 28 -7.80 6.71 15.25
CA LYS A 28 -7.24 7.20 16.51
C LYS A 28 -5.74 7.52 16.43
N MET A 29 -5.05 6.98 15.43
CA MET A 29 -3.62 7.21 15.19
C MET A 29 -3.37 8.39 14.24
N ARG A 30 -4.44 9.00 13.67
CA ARG A 30 -4.32 10.13 12.75
C ARG A 30 -3.97 11.40 13.53
N VAL A 31 -2.86 12.05 13.14
CA VAL A 31 -2.38 13.30 13.76
C VAL A 31 -2.60 14.54 12.88
N GLY A 32 -3.10 14.35 11.65
CA GLY A 32 -3.37 15.41 10.67
C GLY A 32 -3.98 14.84 9.38
N THR A 33 -4.07 15.66 8.33
CA THR A 33 -4.59 15.23 7.01
C THR A 33 -3.67 14.24 6.29
N GLY A 34 -2.39 14.15 6.72
CA GLY A 34 -1.36 13.38 6.02
C GLY A 34 -0.95 14.03 4.70
N GLY A 35 -0.31 13.25 3.83
CA GLY A 35 0.18 13.72 2.54
C GLY A 35 1.63 14.20 2.62
N GLY A 36 2.03 14.97 1.61
CA GLY A 36 3.39 15.50 1.49
C GLY A 36 3.63 16.74 2.35
N VAL A 37 4.89 16.95 2.72
CA VAL A 37 5.35 18.19 3.33
C VAL A 37 5.57 19.25 2.24
N ALA A 38 4.62 20.19 2.13
CA ALA A 38 4.66 21.23 1.10
C ALA A 38 5.93 22.10 1.16
N GLU A 39 6.46 22.36 2.36
CA GLU A 39 7.71 23.10 2.56
C GLU A 39 8.94 22.38 1.99
N GLU A 40 8.89 21.05 1.89
CA GLU A 40 9.91 20.21 1.26
C GLU A 40 9.63 19.98 -0.26
N GLY A 41 8.55 20.57 -0.78
CA GLY A 41 8.14 20.44 -2.18
C GLY A 41 7.41 19.13 -2.50
N GLU A 42 6.94 18.40 -1.49
CA GLU A 42 6.21 17.15 -1.70
C GLU A 42 4.75 17.41 -2.08
N LEU A 43 4.36 16.95 -3.27
CA LEU A 43 2.99 17.01 -3.77
C LEU A 43 2.36 15.61 -3.68
N ILE A 44 2.01 15.20 -2.47
CA ILE A 44 1.51 13.84 -2.17
C ILE A 44 0.17 13.94 -1.46
N ASP A 45 -0.82 13.22 -1.99
CA ASP A 45 -2.16 13.09 -1.39
C ASP A 45 -2.34 11.73 -0.73
N VAL A 46 -3.16 11.71 0.33
CA VAL A 46 -3.61 10.45 0.95
C VAL A 46 -4.83 9.94 0.20
N VAL A 47 -4.79 8.67 -0.22
CA VAL A 47 -5.92 7.98 -0.85
C VAL A 47 -6.28 6.78 0.00
N GLU A 48 -7.55 6.69 0.38
CA GLU A 48 -8.14 5.54 1.06
C GLU A 48 -8.95 4.73 0.06
N ILE A 49 -8.62 3.45 -0.10
CA ILE A 49 -9.28 2.55 -1.05
C ILE A 49 -10.13 1.57 -0.27
N PRO A 50 -11.47 1.54 -0.49
CA PRO A 50 -12.34 0.55 0.13
C PRO A 50 -11.89 -0.88 -0.20
N LEU A 51 -12.01 -1.79 0.78
CA LEU A 51 -11.59 -3.18 0.59
C LEU A 51 -12.31 -3.89 -0.57
N CYS A 52 -13.56 -3.52 -0.85
CA CYS A 52 -14.32 -4.04 -1.99
C CYS A 52 -13.70 -3.66 -3.34
N ASP A 53 -13.04 -2.51 -3.42
CA ASP A 53 -12.49 -1.95 -4.65
C ASP A 53 -11.01 -2.27 -4.81
N GLY A 54 -10.34 -2.69 -3.74
CA GLY A 54 -8.90 -2.90 -3.74
C GLY A 54 -8.41 -3.95 -4.74
N LYS A 55 -9.20 -5.00 -5.02
CA LYS A 55 -8.84 -5.99 -6.05
C LYS A 55 -8.92 -5.42 -7.47
N SER A 56 -9.98 -4.69 -7.79
CA SER A 56 -10.11 -4.02 -9.10
C SER A 56 -9.06 -2.94 -9.28
N PHE A 57 -8.70 -2.22 -8.21
CA PHE A 57 -7.69 -1.17 -8.25
C PHE A 57 -6.31 -1.67 -8.70
N ILE A 58 -5.93 -2.91 -8.34
CA ILE A 58 -4.65 -3.52 -8.75
C ILE A 58 -4.50 -3.51 -10.28
N THR A 59 -5.57 -3.81 -11.01
CA THR A 59 -5.55 -3.96 -12.48
C THR A 59 -6.08 -2.76 -13.24
N ASP A 60 -6.59 -1.74 -12.56
CA ASP A 60 -7.15 -0.54 -13.19
C ASP A 60 -6.06 0.26 -13.92
N GLN A 61 -6.13 0.35 -15.24
CA GLN A 61 -5.11 1.03 -16.05
C GLN A 61 -5.22 2.55 -16.03
N ASN A 62 -6.30 3.11 -15.48
CA ASN A 62 -6.45 4.56 -15.33
C ASN A 62 -5.49 5.15 -14.28
N TYR A 63 -4.93 4.30 -13.40
CA TYR A 63 -3.99 4.71 -12.37
C TYR A 63 -2.63 4.05 -12.55
N SER A 64 -1.59 4.85 -12.72
CA SER A 64 -0.20 4.37 -12.65
C SER A 64 0.13 3.89 -11.25
N LYS A 65 0.64 2.66 -11.12
CA LYS A 65 0.97 2.04 -9.83
C LYS A 65 2.36 1.40 -9.86
N PRO A 66 3.19 1.59 -8.83
CA PRO A 66 4.41 0.82 -8.67
C PRO A 66 4.11 -0.68 -8.48
N VAL A 67 4.95 -1.55 -9.07
CA VAL A 67 4.81 -3.01 -8.94
C VAL A 67 4.83 -3.47 -7.49
N ALA A 68 5.62 -2.82 -6.64
CA ALA A 68 5.68 -3.12 -5.21
C ALA A 68 4.34 -2.89 -4.49
N MET A 69 3.59 -1.84 -4.87
CA MET A 69 2.26 -1.56 -4.33
C MET A 69 1.25 -2.62 -4.78
N MET A 70 1.27 -2.97 -6.07
CA MET A 70 0.40 -4.04 -6.61
C MET A 70 0.66 -5.36 -5.87
N TYR A 71 1.93 -5.71 -5.66
CA TYR A 71 2.31 -6.89 -4.87
C TYR A 71 1.83 -6.81 -3.41
N ALA A 72 1.98 -5.65 -2.75
CA ALA A 72 1.50 -5.45 -1.39
C ALA A 72 0.00 -5.72 -1.26
N LEU A 73 -0.81 -5.21 -2.20
CA LEU A 73 -2.25 -5.45 -2.24
C LEU A 73 -2.58 -6.92 -2.54
N MET A 74 -1.91 -7.55 -3.50
CA MET A 74 -2.09 -8.97 -3.79
C MET A 74 -1.81 -9.84 -2.55
N TRP A 75 -0.69 -9.60 -1.86
CA TRP A 75 -0.36 -10.27 -0.61
C TRP A 75 -1.41 -10.01 0.46
N PHE A 76 -1.86 -8.77 0.62
CA PHE A 76 -2.89 -8.43 1.60
C PHE A 76 -4.16 -9.24 1.35
N PHE A 77 -4.66 -9.29 0.11
CA PHE A 77 -5.88 -10.03 -0.21
C PHE A 77 -5.72 -11.55 -0.11
N ASP A 78 -4.54 -12.10 -0.41
CA ASP A 78 -4.31 -13.54 -0.34
C ASP A 78 -4.00 -14.03 1.09
N VAL A 79 -3.30 -13.23 1.90
CA VAL A 79 -2.82 -13.67 3.22
C VAL A 79 -3.62 -13.05 4.36
N LYS A 80 -3.93 -11.74 4.31
CA LYS A 80 -4.50 -11.01 5.45
C LYS A 80 -6.01 -10.85 5.40
N ALA A 81 -6.56 -10.47 4.25
CA ALA A 81 -7.99 -10.16 4.09
C ALA A 81 -8.91 -11.35 4.41
N LYS A 82 -8.45 -12.59 4.19
CA LYS A 82 -9.20 -13.82 4.53
C LYS A 82 -9.63 -13.89 6.01
N HIS A 83 -8.88 -13.23 6.90
CA HIS A 83 -9.23 -13.15 8.32
C HIS A 83 -10.39 -12.17 8.62
N TYR A 84 -10.62 -11.17 7.76
CA TYR A 84 -11.69 -10.18 7.91
C TYR A 84 -13.03 -10.66 7.31
N THR A 85 -12.97 -11.41 6.20
CA THR A 85 -14.19 -11.98 5.57
C THR A 85 -14.83 -13.08 6.41
N ASN A 86 -14.06 -13.81 7.23
CA ASN A 86 -14.57 -14.88 8.08
C ASN A 86 -15.08 -14.40 9.45
N SER A 87 -14.96 -13.10 9.76
CA SER A 87 -15.28 -12.55 11.09
C SER A 87 -16.41 -11.51 11.10
N ASN A 88 -17.16 -11.34 9.99
CA ASN A 88 -18.22 -10.33 9.86
C ASN A 88 -17.79 -8.94 10.36
N LYS A 89 -16.58 -8.52 9.97
CA LYS A 89 -16.07 -7.16 10.19
C LYS A 89 -15.74 -6.54 8.85
N LEU A 90 -16.78 -5.98 8.23
CA LEU A 90 -16.69 -4.86 7.31
C LEU A 90 -17.53 -3.73 7.91
#